data_AF-A0A1J8QGQ1-F1
#
_entry.id   AF-A0A1J8QGQ1-F1
#
_cell.length_a   1.000
_cell.length_b   1.000
_cell.length_c   1.000
_cell.angle_alpha   90.00
_cell.angle_beta   90.00
_cell.angle_gamma   90.00
#
_symmetry.space_group_name_H-M   'P 1'
#
loop_
_entity.id
_entity.type
_entity.pdbx_description
1 polymer ?
#
loop_
_entity_poly.entity_id
_entity_poly.type
_entity_poly.pdbx_seq_one_letter_code
_entity_poly.pdbx_strand_id
1 'polypeptide(L)'
;MGARLPPLVKGKQFGNLDVMLNMVERFKNGYPGDKFQNTMSSVLGTGVFNSDGDMWKFHRSMTRPFFSHDRIGHFNIFDRHAEDAIAQMKLRFRAGHPVDFQDVMSRFTLDSATEFLFGNCVHSLSAGLPYPYNITPAGAPMGKANAAEDFSQAFAQAQSMISRRSLKGWIWPLFEIFKDDTKAPMQIVNSFIDPILKEAIAKKQSAEASGEKK
;
A
#
# COMPACT_ATOMS: atom_id res chain seq x y z
N MET A 1 -17.41 -16.26 19.87
CA MET A 1 -15.98 -15.99 19.63
C MET A 1 -15.42 -15.34 20.87
N GLY A 2 -14.66 -16.07 21.68
CA GLY A 2 -14.12 -15.57 22.95
C GLY A 2 -13.00 -14.56 22.71
N ALA A 3 -13.05 -13.42 23.40
CA ALA A 3 -11.98 -12.43 23.38
C ALA A 3 -10.67 -13.09 23.82
N ARG A 4 -9.69 -13.17 22.92
CA ARG A 4 -8.31 -13.51 23.31
C ARG A 4 -7.78 -12.32 24.12
N LEU A 5 -7.55 -12.55 25.41
CA LEU A 5 -6.90 -11.56 26.26
C LEU A 5 -5.56 -11.15 25.63
N PRO A 6 -5.22 -9.85 25.61
CA PRO A 6 -3.93 -9.41 25.11
C PRO A 6 -2.81 -10.13 25.86
N PRO A 7 -1.74 -10.58 25.17
CA PRO A 7 -0.67 -11.32 25.80
C PRO A 7 -0.01 -10.47 26.91
N LEU A 8 -0.06 -10.96 28.14
CA LEU A 8 0.63 -10.34 29.27
C LEU A 8 2.12 -10.71 29.21
N VAL A 9 2.96 -9.74 28.87
CA VAL A 9 4.42 -9.89 28.95
C VAL A 9 4.83 -9.75 30.41
N LYS A 10 5.08 -10.87 31.08
CA LYS A 10 5.63 -10.88 32.45
C LYS A 10 7.14 -10.65 32.40
N GLY A 11 7.60 -9.54 32.95
CA GLY A 11 9.00 -9.24 33.15
C GLY A 11 9.62 -10.09 34.26
N LYS A 12 10.94 -10.25 34.20
CA LYS A 12 11.76 -10.94 35.21
C LYS A 12 12.23 -9.99 36.32
N GLN A 13 12.14 -8.67 36.11
CA GLN A 13 12.58 -7.66 37.07
C GLN A 13 11.42 -6.96 37.77
N PHE A 14 11.71 -6.36 38.92
CA PHE A 14 10.73 -5.57 39.69
C PHE A 14 10.07 -4.52 38.80
N GLY A 15 8.73 -4.47 38.82
CA GLY A 15 7.96 -3.53 38.01
C GLY A 15 8.05 -3.73 36.49
N ASN A 16 8.48 -4.89 36.00
CA ASN A 16 8.73 -5.15 34.57
C ASN A 16 9.74 -4.19 33.94
N LEU A 17 10.73 -3.70 34.71
CA LEU A 17 11.72 -2.75 34.21
C LEU A 17 12.53 -3.33 33.04
N ASP A 18 12.75 -4.64 33.03
CA ASP A 18 13.37 -5.36 31.93
C ASP A 18 12.54 -5.29 30.64
N VAL A 19 11.21 -5.37 30.75
CA VAL A 19 10.30 -5.20 29.61
C VAL A 19 10.35 -3.78 29.09
N MET A 20 10.35 -2.78 29.98
CA MET A 20 10.46 -1.37 29.60
C MET A 20 11.82 -1.07 28.96
N LEU A 21 12.92 -1.54 29.53
CA LEU A 21 14.26 -1.35 28.99
C LEU A 21 14.40 -2.05 27.63
N ASN A 22 13.89 -3.28 27.49
CA ASN A 22 13.87 -3.98 26.21
C ASN A 22 12.99 -3.25 25.18
N MET A 23 11.87 -2.66 25.60
CA MET A 23 10.99 -1.88 24.71
C MET A 23 11.66 -0.57 24.29
N VAL A 24 12.33 0.14 25.21
CA VAL A 24 13.11 1.36 24.93
C VAL A 24 14.31 1.03 24.04
N GLU A 25 15.00 -0.08 24.27
CA GLU A 25 16.10 -0.56 23.45
C GLU A 25 15.61 -0.90 22.03
N ARG A 26 14.52 -1.68 21.89
CA ARG A 26 13.87 -1.96 20.60
C ARG A 26 13.35 -0.69 19.91
N PHE A 27 12.92 0.30 20.67
CA PHE A 27 12.49 1.58 20.13
C PHE A 27 13.67 2.43 19.63
N LYS A 28 14.80 2.39 20.34
CA LYS A 28 16.02 3.13 19.98
C LYS A 28 16.81 2.46 18.85
N ASN A 29 16.86 1.13 18.85
CA ASN A 29 17.71 0.34 17.97
C ASN A 29 16.94 -0.31 16.81
N GLY A 30 15.65 -0.02 16.67
CA GLY A 30 14.77 -0.71 15.73
C GLY A 30 14.35 -2.06 16.28
N TYR A 31 13.21 -2.55 15.79
CA TYR A 31 12.76 -3.91 16.09
C TYR A 31 13.88 -4.93 15.83
N PRO A 32 13.86 -6.15 16.40
CA PRO A 32 14.62 -7.26 15.86
C PRO A 32 14.10 -7.55 14.43
N GLY A 33 14.61 -6.76 13.47
CA GLY A 33 13.97 -6.41 12.19
C GLY A 33 14.65 -7.00 10.97
N ASP A 34 15.74 -7.75 11.14
CA ASP A 34 16.40 -8.48 10.04
C ASP A 34 15.43 -9.41 9.29
N LYS A 35 14.35 -9.86 9.95
CA LYS A 35 13.33 -10.74 9.36
C LYS A 35 12.28 -9.99 8.54
N PHE A 36 11.92 -8.78 8.95
CA PHE A 36 10.89 -7.99 8.26
C PHE A 36 11.46 -7.41 6.98
N GLN A 37 12.67 -6.84 7.05
CA GLN A 37 13.37 -6.30 5.88
C GLN A 37 13.50 -7.32 4.75
N ASN A 38 13.95 -8.53 5.07
CA ASN A 38 14.17 -9.59 4.09
C ASN A 38 12.87 -10.13 3.46
N THR A 39 11.77 -10.17 4.21
CA THR A 39 10.48 -10.68 3.67
C THR A 39 9.79 -9.66 2.76
N MET A 40 10.01 -8.36 3.02
CA MET A 40 9.32 -7.25 2.36
C MET A 40 10.16 -6.55 1.27
N SER A 41 11.48 -6.79 1.22
CA SER A 41 12.42 -6.02 0.39
C SER A 41 12.08 -6.00 -1.10
N SER A 42 11.55 -7.09 -1.64
CA SER A 42 11.23 -7.16 -3.08
C SER A 42 10.05 -6.27 -3.49
N VAL A 43 9.23 -5.81 -2.53
CA VAL A 43 8.08 -4.93 -2.78
C VAL A 43 8.30 -3.53 -2.21
N LEU A 44 8.76 -3.42 -0.96
CA LEU A 44 8.91 -2.15 -0.26
C LEU A 44 10.32 -1.53 -0.39
N GLY A 45 11.28 -2.27 -0.92
CA GLY A 45 12.67 -1.82 -1.07
C GLY A 45 13.29 -1.41 0.26
N THR A 46 14.16 -0.40 0.21
CA THR A 46 14.75 0.25 1.39
C THR A 46 14.10 1.63 1.54
N GLY A 47 12.90 1.65 2.12
CA GLY A 47 12.12 2.88 2.31
C GLY A 47 11.63 3.05 3.74
N VAL A 48 10.82 4.09 3.98
CA VAL A 48 10.32 4.45 5.33
C VAL A 48 9.59 3.31 6.06
N PHE A 49 9.01 2.36 5.32
CA PHE A 49 8.30 1.20 5.87
C PHE A 49 9.17 -0.06 6.02
N ASN A 50 10.37 -0.07 5.43
CA ASN A 50 11.23 -1.25 5.37
C ASN A 50 12.71 -0.89 5.62
N SER A 51 12.94 -0.06 6.63
CA SER A 51 14.26 0.38 7.08
C SER A 51 14.24 0.56 8.58
N ASP A 52 15.41 0.43 9.22
CA ASP A 52 15.61 0.63 10.66
C ASP A 52 16.67 1.71 10.93
N GLY A 53 16.78 2.13 12.19
CA GLY A 53 17.83 3.02 12.68
C GLY A 53 17.89 4.37 11.95
N ASP A 54 19.09 4.79 11.57
CA ASP A 54 19.31 6.11 10.94
C ASP A 54 18.72 6.20 9.53
N MET A 55 18.66 5.09 8.78
CA MET A 55 18.02 5.05 7.47
C MET A 55 16.51 5.32 7.59
N TRP A 56 15.86 4.72 8.57
CA TRP A 56 14.46 5.03 8.89
C TRP A 56 14.25 6.49 9.28
N LYS A 57 15.10 7.04 10.16
CA LYS A 57 15.03 8.45 10.57
C LYS A 57 15.16 9.38 9.35
N PHE A 58 16.08 9.07 8.44
CA PHE A 58 16.29 9.81 7.21
C PHE A 58 15.05 9.79 6.29
N HIS A 59 14.49 8.60 5.99
CA HIS A 59 13.28 8.52 5.17
C HIS A 59 12.06 9.17 5.84
N ARG A 60 11.93 9.04 7.16
CA ARG A 60 10.84 9.64 7.93
C ARG A 60 10.93 11.17 7.97
N SER A 61 12.13 11.73 8.16
CA SER A 61 12.32 13.18 8.16
C SER A 61 11.99 13.79 6.80
N MET A 62 12.32 13.09 5.71
CA MET A 62 11.99 13.49 4.34
C MET A 62 10.48 13.42 4.04
N THR A 63 9.78 12.40 4.54
CA THR A 63 8.35 12.18 4.24
C THR A 63 7.39 12.95 5.16
N ARG A 64 7.78 13.27 6.40
CA ARG A 64 6.92 13.93 7.39
C ARG A 64 6.24 15.23 6.90
N PRO A 65 6.92 16.14 6.16
CA PRO A 65 6.29 17.37 5.65
C PRO A 65 5.16 17.11 4.64
N PHE A 66 5.02 15.90 4.10
CA PHE A 66 3.91 15.52 3.22
C PHE A 66 2.61 15.24 3.97
N PHE A 67 2.69 15.06 5.30
CA PHE A 67 1.56 14.71 6.15
C PHE A 67 1.28 15.76 7.24
N SER A 68 1.85 16.97 7.13
CA SER A 68 1.51 18.07 8.05
C SER A 68 0.10 18.60 7.77
N HIS A 69 -0.57 19.04 8.83
CA HIS A 69 -1.98 19.44 8.85
C HIS A 69 -2.32 20.62 7.92
N ASP A 70 -1.34 21.42 7.49
CA ASP A 70 -1.54 22.64 6.70
C ASP A 70 -1.92 22.42 5.22
N ARG A 71 -2.14 21.17 4.79
CA ARG A 71 -2.56 20.87 3.41
C ARG A 71 -4.07 20.76 3.29
N ILE A 72 -4.71 21.92 3.23
CA ILE A 72 -6.16 22.11 3.03
C ILE A 72 -6.68 21.43 1.74
N GLY A 73 -5.81 21.08 0.79
CA GLY A 73 -6.16 20.42 -0.47
C GLY A 73 -6.51 18.93 -0.40
N HIS A 74 -6.26 18.23 0.73
CA HIS A 74 -6.45 16.78 0.78
C HIS A 74 -7.93 16.36 0.86
N PHE A 75 -8.78 17.15 1.52
CA PHE A 75 -10.18 16.80 1.71
C PHE A 75 -10.94 16.66 0.38
N ASN A 76 -10.64 17.51 -0.60
CA ASN A 76 -11.29 17.46 -1.92
C ASN A 76 -10.93 16.19 -2.72
N ILE A 77 -9.72 15.65 -2.53
CA ILE A 77 -9.34 14.36 -3.15
C ILE A 77 -10.24 13.26 -2.59
N PHE A 78 -10.34 13.16 -1.26
CA PHE A 78 -11.18 12.14 -0.63
C PHE A 78 -12.67 12.32 -0.94
N ASP A 79 -13.17 13.56 -1.00
CA ASP A 79 -14.58 13.83 -1.28
C ASP A 79 -14.97 13.37 -2.69
N ARG A 80 -14.19 13.74 -3.72
CA ARG A 80 -14.42 13.30 -5.10
C ARG A 80 -14.38 11.78 -5.24
N HIS A 81 -13.37 11.11 -4.68
CA HIS A 81 -13.29 9.65 -4.75
C HIS A 81 -14.41 8.96 -3.96
N ALA A 82 -14.90 9.58 -2.88
CA ALA A 82 -16.04 9.07 -2.12
C ALA A 82 -17.34 9.20 -2.93
N GLU A 83 -17.54 10.34 -3.61
CA GLU A 83 -18.66 10.52 -4.54
C GLU A 83 -18.63 9.48 -5.67
N ASP A 84 -17.46 9.22 -6.26
CA ASP A 84 -17.29 8.19 -7.30
C ASP A 84 -17.63 6.78 -6.78
N ALA A 85 -17.13 6.41 -5.59
CA ALA A 85 -17.45 5.13 -4.97
C ALA A 85 -18.96 4.99 -4.71
N ILE A 86 -19.60 6.05 -4.20
CA ILE A 86 -21.05 6.09 -3.96
C ILE A 86 -21.82 5.98 -5.28
N ALA A 87 -21.36 6.66 -6.34
CA ALA A 87 -21.98 6.60 -7.66
C ALA A 87 -21.93 5.18 -8.25
N GLN A 88 -20.78 4.50 -8.17
CA GLN A 88 -20.62 3.11 -8.62
C GLN A 88 -21.53 2.14 -7.83
N MET A 89 -21.61 2.31 -6.51
CA MET A 89 -22.53 1.51 -5.69
C MET A 89 -24.00 1.76 -6.05
N LYS A 90 -24.41 3.02 -6.22
CA LYS A 90 -25.78 3.38 -6.64
C LYS A 90 -26.13 2.77 -7.99
N LEU A 91 -25.20 2.79 -8.95
CA LEU A 91 -25.39 2.15 -10.26
C LEU A 91 -25.65 0.65 -10.10
N ARG A 92 -24.85 -0.03 -9.27
CA ARG A 92 -25.01 -1.47 -9.02
C ARG A 92 -26.32 -1.82 -8.31
N PHE A 93 -26.71 -1.02 -7.32
CA PHE A 93 -27.97 -1.19 -6.60
C PHE A 93 -29.20 -0.97 -7.49
N ARG A 94 -29.16 0.02 -8.39
CA ARG A 94 -30.23 0.24 -9.38
C ARG A 94 -30.39 -0.93 -10.35
N ALA A 95 -29.30 -1.62 -10.66
CA ALA A 95 -29.32 -2.84 -11.47
C ALA A 95 -29.78 -4.08 -10.67
N GLY A 96 -30.13 -3.95 -9.39
CA GLY A 96 -30.60 -5.06 -8.55
C GLY A 96 -29.50 -6.02 -8.11
N HIS A 97 -28.24 -5.58 -8.14
CA HIS A 97 -27.10 -6.42 -7.80
C HIS A 97 -26.44 -5.99 -6.48
N PRO A 98 -25.91 -6.94 -5.69
CA PRO A 98 -25.12 -6.60 -4.51
C PRO A 98 -23.74 -6.06 -4.91
N VAL A 99 -23.09 -5.39 -3.95
CA VAL A 99 -21.70 -4.91 -4.05
C VAL A 99 -20.85 -5.61 -3.01
N ASP A 100 -19.59 -5.90 -3.35
CA ASP A 100 -18.58 -6.22 -2.36
C ASP A 100 -18.03 -4.92 -1.79
N PHE A 101 -18.41 -4.58 -0.55
CA PHE A 101 -17.98 -3.34 0.09
C PHE A 101 -16.46 -3.31 0.35
N GLN A 102 -15.82 -4.47 0.54
CA GLN A 102 -14.37 -4.53 0.72
C GLN A 102 -13.64 -4.13 -0.56
N ASP A 103 -14.13 -4.60 -1.72
CA ASP A 103 -13.59 -4.22 -3.03
C ASP A 103 -13.78 -2.71 -3.29
N VAL A 104 -14.98 -2.17 -3.02
CA VAL A 104 -15.27 -0.74 -3.17
C VAL A 104 -14.30 0.11 -2.33
N MET A 105 -14.12 -0.24 -1.05
CA MET A 105 -13.23 0.51 -0.16
C MET A 105 -11.76 0.35 -0.52
N SER A 106 -11.35 -0.81 -1.05
CA SER A 106 -10.00 -1.03 -1.57
C SER A 106 -9.72 -0.09 -2.75
N ARG A 107 -10.62 -0.04 -3.74
CA ARG A 107 -10.52 0.84 -4.91
C ARG A 107 -10.54 2.33 -4.55
N PHE A 108 -11.44 2.73 -3.66
CA PHE A 108 -11.48 4.09 -3.11
C PHE A 108 -10.15 4.49 -2.45
N THR A 109 -9.59 3.60 -1.62
CA THR A 109 -8.32 3.85 -0.93
C THR A 109 -7.17 3.95 -1.92
N LEU A 110 -7.16 3.09 -2.94
CA LEU A 110 -6.13 3.06 -3.97
C LEU A 110 -6.14 4.34 -4.82
N ASP A 111 -7.30 4.74 -5.31
CA ASP A 111 -7.48 5.94 -6.14
C ASP A 111 -7.12 7.21 -5.34
N SER A 112 -7.61 7.29 -4.09
CA SER A 112 -7.28 8.41 -3.19
C SER A 112 -5.79 8.47 -2.86
N ALA A 113 -5.17 7.34 -2.53
CA ALA A 113 -3.76 7.30 -2.15
C ALA A 113 -2.83 7.59 -3.33
N THR A 114 -3.13 7.07 -4.52
CA THR A 114 -2.30 7.27 -5.71
C THR A 114 -2.38 8.72 -6.21
N GLU A 115 -3.58 9.31 -6.23
CA GLU A 115 -3.69 10.73 -6.54
C GLU A 115 -3.01 11.61 -5.49
N PHE A 116 -3.17 11.28 -4.20
CA PHE A 116 -2.54 12.00 -3.12
C PHE A 116 -1.00 11.94 -3.16
N LEU A 117 -0.43 10.76 -3.40
CA LEU A 117 1.02 10.54 -3.34
C LEU A 117 1.74 10.93 -4.64
N PHE A 118 1.11 10.67 -5.78
CA PHE A 118 1.75 10.78 -7.10
C PHE A 118 1.12 11.86 -7.98
N GLY A 119 0.02 12.49 -7.56
CA GLY A 119 -0.76 13.40 -8.39
C GLY A 119 -1.48 12.70 -9.54
N ASN A 120 -1.50 11.36 -9.57
CA ASN A 120 -2.05 10.54 -10.65
C ASN A 120 -2.95 9.46 -10.05
N CYS A 121 -4.19 9.38 -10.54
CA CYS A 121 -5.14 8.38 -10.10
C CYS A 121 -5.06 7.12 -10.97
N VAL A 122 -5.14 5.94 -10.34
CA VAL A 122 -5.24 4.65 -11.05
C VAL A 122 -6.60 4.51 -11.76
N HIS A 123 -7.64 5.18 -11.25
CA HIS A 123 -9.02 5.11 -11.73
C HIS A 123 -9.61 3.69 -11.61
N SER A 124 -9.25 2.98 -10.53
CA SER A 124 -9.73 1.64 -10.22
C SER A 124 -11.24 1.59 -9.98
N LEU A 125 -11.87 2.64 -9.43
CA LEU A 125 -13.33 2.75 -9.32
C LEU A 125 -14.03 2.85 -10.68
N SER A 126 -13.38 3.49 -11.66
CA SER A 126 -13.95 3.67 -13.01
C SER A 126 -13.91 2.41 -13.87
N ALA A 127 -13.07 1.43 -13.50
CA ALA A 127 -13.02 0.12 -14.16
C ALA A 127 -14.31 -0.71 -13.94
N GLY A 128 -15.15 -0.31 -13.00
CA GLY A 128 -16.39 -0.99 -12.63
C GLY A 128 -16.17 -2.04 -11.54
N LEU A 129 -17.20 -2.26 -10.72
CA LEU A 129 -17.14 -3.21 -9.61
C LEU A 129 -17.23 -4.67 -10.12
N PRO A 130 -16.58 -5.64 -9.46
CA PRO A 130 -16.75 -7.04 -9.82
C PRO A 130 -18.19 -7.50 -9.57
N TYR A 131 -18.67 -8.44 -10.37
CA TYR A 131 -19.95 -9.12 -10.12
C TYR A 131 -19.73 -10.35 -9.23
N PRO A 132 -20.72 -10.71 -8.39
CA PRO A 132 -20.71 -11.99 -7.70
C PRO A 132 -20.54 -13.17 -8.66
N TYR A 133 -19.88 -14.24 -8.21
CA TYR A 133 -19.59 -15.42 -9.03
C TYR A 133 -20.82 -16.10 -9.64
N ASN A 134 -22.00 -15.88 -9.06
CA ASN A 134 -23.28 -16.45 -9.51
C ASN A 134 -24.06 -15.55 -10.48
N ILE A 135 -23.50 -14.39 -10.88
CA ILE A 135 -24.13 -13.45 -11.80
C ILE A 135 -23.22 -13.26 -13.01
N THR A 136 -23.65 -13.73 -14.17
CA THR A 136 -23.01 -13.41 -15.46
C THR A 136 -23.86 -12.35 -16.14
N PRO A 137 -23.43 -11.08 -16.17
CA PRO A 137 -24.28 -10.04 -16.72
C PRO A 137 -24.34 -10.17 -18.24
N ALA A 138 -25.55 -10.20 -18.81
CA ALA A 138 -25.75 -10.17 -20.25
C ALA A 138 -25.23 -8.83 -20.80
N GLY A 139 -24.13 -8.87 -21.54
CA GLY A 139 -23.50 -7.66 -22.07
C GLY A 139 -22.71 -6.84 -21.05
N ALA A 140 -22.34 -7.41 -19.89
CA ALA A 140 -21.22 -6.81 -19.16
C ALA A 140 -20.06 -6.72 -20.14
N PRO A 141 -19.37 -5.56 -20.23
CA PRO A 141 -18.02 -5.61 -20.71
C PRO A 141 -17.33 -6.53 -19.72
N MET A 142 -17.11 -7.78 -20.12
CA MET A 142 -16.12 -8.65 -19.50
C MET A 142 -14.87 -7.81 -19.63
N GLY A 143 -14.54 -7.13 -18.53
CA GLY A 143 -13.78 -5.88 -18.58
C GLY A 143 -12.61 -6.10 -19.50
N LYS A 144 -12.46 -5.26 -20.53
CA LYS A 144 -11.13 -5.15 -21.12
C LYS A 144 -10.20 -4.95 -19.94
N ALA A 145 -9.15 -5.76 -19.85
CA ALA A 145 -8.09 -5.59 -18.88
C ALA A 145 -7.65 -4.12 -18.99
N ASN A 146 -8.20 -3.31 -18.09
CA ASN A 146 -7.93 -1.89 -18.04
C ASN A 146 -6.74 -1.80 -17.10
N ALA A 147 -5.74 -1.02 -17.47
CA ALA A 147 -4.50 -0.88 -16.69
C ALA A 147 -4.75 -0.63 -15.18
N ALA A 148 -5.88 0.00 -14.85
CA ALA A 148 -6.37 0.20 -13.49
C ALA A 148 -6.67 -1.10 -12.72
N GLU A 149 -7.35 -2.05 -13.36
CA GLU A 149 -7.66 -3.36 -12.78
C GLU A 149 -6.39 -4.20 -12.64
N ASP A 150 -5.56 -4.21 -13.68
CA ASP A 150 -4.28 -4.94 -13.68
C ASP A 150 -3.39 -4.43 -12.55
N PHE A 151 -3.29 -3.11 -12.38
CA PHE A 151 -2.54 -2.49 -11.28
C PHE A 151 -3.12 -2.87 -9.92
N SER A 152 -4.44 -2.75 -9.73
CA SER A 152 -5.11 -3.05 -8.46
C SER A 152 -4.89 -4.50 -8.05
N GLN A 153 -5.05 -5.42 -9.01
CA GLN A 153 -4.86 -6.85 -8.79
C GLN A 153 -3.39 -7.19 -8.51
N ALA A 154 -2.46 -6.64 -9.31
CA ALA A 154 -1.03 -6.86 -9.11
C ALA A 154 -0.55 -6.31 -7.77
N PHE A 155 -1.02 -5.14 -7.35
CA PHE A 155 -0.69 -4.53 -6.07
C PHE A 155 -1.18 -5.39 -4.90
N ALA A 156 -2.44 -5.86 -4.95
CA ALA A 156 -2.99 -6.77 -3.94
C ALA A 156 -2.26 -8.12 -3.90
N GLN A 157 -1.86 -8.65 -5.06
CA GLN A 157 -1.07 -9.88 -5.15
C GLN A 157 0.31 -9.71 -4.52
N ALA A 158 1.02 -8.62 -4.82
CA ALA A 158 2.32 -8.31 -4.21
C ALA A 158 2.23 -8.25 -2.68
N GLN A 159 1.20 -7.56 -2.14
CA GLN A 159 0.95 -7.49 -0.70
C GLN A 159 0.63 -8.86 -0.08
N SER A 160 -0.18 -9.68 -0.75
CA SER A 160 -0.50 -11.03 -0.30
C SER A 160 0.75 -11.92 -0.24
N MET A 161 1.62 -11.83 -1.26
CA MET A 161 2.86 -12.61 -1.33
C MET A 161 3.81 -12.28 -0.18
N ILE A 162 4.10 -10.99 0.05
CA ILE A 162 4.98 -10.60 1.15
C ILE A 162 4.37 -10.91 2.52
N SER A 163 3.04 -10.80 2.67
CA SER A 163 2.34 -11.22 3.89
C SER A 163 2.50 -12.73 4.15
N ARG A 164 2.42 -13.55 3.10
CA ARG A 164 2.66 -15.00 3.19
C ARG A 164 4.11 -15.33 3.55
N ARG A 165 5.09 -14.55 3.06
CA ARG A 165 6.49 -14.69 3.48
C ARG A 165 6.64 -14.40 4.97
N SER A 166 6.01 -13.34 5.48
CA SER A 166 6.03 -13.03 6.91
C SER A 166 5.42 -14.14 7.77
N LEU A 167 4.33 -14.77 7.32
CA LEU A 167 3.72 -15.92 8.01
C LEU A 167 4.63 -17.15 8.03
N LYS A 168 5.42 -17.37 6.98
CA LYS A 168 6.39 -18.48 6.90
C LYS A 168 7.67 -18.22 7.71
N GLY A 169 7.92 -16.98 8.12
CA GLY A 169 9.10 -16.63 8.92
C GLY A 169 10.39 -17.05 8.23
N TRP A 170 11.35 -17.59 8.98
CA TRP A 170 12.72 -17.85 8.47
C TRP A 170 12.81 -18.89 7.33
N ILE A 171 11.82 -19.77 7.16
CA ILE A 171 11.82 -20.78 6.09
C ILE A 171 11.22 -20.28 4.77
N TRP A 172 10.73 -19.02 4.71
CA TRP A 172 10.14 -18.46 3.50
C TRP A 172 11.01 -18.64 2.24
N PRO A 173 12.35 -18.48 2.27
CA PRO A 173 13.17 -18.59 1.06
C PRO A 173 13.11 -19.99 0.45
N LEU A 174 12.88 -21.04 1.26
CA LEU A 174 12.78 -22.41 0.79
C LEU A 174 11.57 -22.64 -0.12
N PHE A 175 10.55 -21.79 -0.03
CA PHE A 175 9.36 -21.85 -0.89
C PHE A 175 9.49 -21.03 -2.17
N GLU A 176 10.57 -20.26 -2.33
CA GLU A 176 10.81 -19.35 -3.46
C GLU A 176 12.23 -19.50 -4.05
N ILE A 177 12.87 -20.66 -3.85
CA ILE A 177 14.25 -20.95 -4.30
C ILE A 177 14.41 -20.72 -5.81
N PHE A 178 13.40 -21.09 -6.60
CA PHE A 178 13.48 -21.09 -8.06
C PHE A 178 12.88 -19.84 -8.72
N LYS A 179 12.09 -19.06 -7.97
CA LYS A 179 11.38 -17.91 -8.51
C LYS A 179 10.97 -16.96 -7.39
N ASP A 180 11.22 -15.67 -7.59
CA ASP A 180 10.62 -14.61 -6.80
C ASP A 180 9.17 -14.42 -7.26
N ASP A 181 8.23 -14.80 -6.40
CA ASP A 181 6.81 -14.74 -6.70
C ASP A 181 6.33 -13.28 -6.87
N THR A 182 6.99 -12.31 -6.21
CA THR A 182 6.61 -10.89 -6.29
C THR A 182 7.05 -10.21 -7.59
N LYS A 183 7.95 -10.81 -8.37
CA LYS A 183 8.52 -10.18 -9.57
C LYS A 183 7.46 -9.84 -10.63
N ALA A 184 6.56 -10.77 -10.91
CA ALA A 184 5.50 -10.57 -11.92
C ALA A 184 4.51 -9.45 -11.53
N PRO A 185 3.89 -9.45 -10.32
CA PRO A 185 3.03 -8.35 -9.93
C PRO A 185 3.77 -7.01 -9.83
N MET A 186 5.03 -7.01 -9.37
CA MET A 186 5.83 -5.78 -9.31
C MET A 186 6.14 -5.19 -10.70
N GLN A 187 6.21 -5.99 -11.77
CA GLN A 187 6.36 -5.45 -13.13
C GLN A 187 5.16 -4.60 -13.55
N ILE A 188 3.94 -5.01 -13.17
CA ILE A 188 2.72 -4.26 -13.46
C ILE A 188 2.62 -3.01 -12.57
N VAL A 189 2.99 -3.13 -11.29
CA VAL A 189 3.04 -1.97 -10.39
C VAL A 189 4.04 -0.93 -10.89
N ASN A 190 5.24 -1.36 -11.28
CA ASN A 190 6.28 -0.48 -11.78
C ASN A 190 5.94 0.13 -13.14
N SER A 191 5.16 -0.54 -14.00
CA SER A 191 4.73 0.06 -15.27
C SER A 191 3.83 1.29 -15.07
N PHE A 192 3.12 1.37 -13.95
CA PHE A 192 2.37 2.56 -13.54
C PHE A 192 3.26 3.61 -12.86
N ILE A 193 4.16 3.19 -11.97
CA ILE A 193 4.96 4.11 -11.14
C ILE A 193 6.14 4.72 -11.91
N ASP A 194 6.87 3.93 -12.70
CA ASP A 194 8.11 4.34 -13.36
C ASP A 194 7.95 5.58 -14.26
N PRO A 195 6.89 5.71 -15.09
CA PRO A 195 6.68 6.91 -15.89
C PRO A 195 6.53 8.17 -15.02
N ILE A 196 5.78 8.08 -13.93
CA ILE A 196 5.53 9.20 -13.01
C ILE A 196 6.85 9.64 -12.34
N LEU A 197 7.66 8.67 -11.92
CA LEU A 197 8.98 8.95 -11.34
C LEU A 197 9.93 9.59 -12.36
N LYS A 198 9.97 9.07 -13.59
CA LYS A 198 10.82 9.61 -14.67
C LYS A 198 10.45 11.05 -14.99
N GLU A 199 9.15 11.36 -15.09
CA GLU A 199 8.67 12.72 -15.32
C GLU A 199 9.06 13.66 -14.17
N ALA A 200 8.84 13.25 -12.92
CA ALA A 200 9.18 14.05 -11.75
C ALA A 200 10.69 14.36 -11.67
N ILE A 201 11.53 13.37 -11.97
CA ILE A 201 13.00 13.54 -12.00
C ILE A 201 13.42 14.48 -13.14
N ALA A 202 12.89 14.29 -14.34
CA ALA A 202 13.19 15.14 -15.49
C ALA A 202 12.79 16.60 -15.25
N LYS A 203 11.62 16.83 -14.62
CA LYS A 203 11.16 18.16 -14.23
C LYS A 203 12.08 18.81 -13.21
N LYS A 204 12.53 18.05 -12.21
CA LYS A 204 13.49 18.55 -11.21
C LYS A 204 14.82 18.93 -11.83
N GLN A 205 15.38 18.08 -12.70
CA GLN A 205 16.65 18.35 -13.40
C GLN A 205 16.55 19.59 -14.29
N SER A 206 15.41 19.78 -14.96
CA SER A 206 15.16 20.96 -15.80
C SER A 206 15.04 22.25 -14.97
N ALA A 207 14.40 22.18 -13.81
CA ALA A 207 14.31 23.31 -12.87
C ALA A 207 15.68 23.68 -12.28
N GLU A 208 16.50 22.68 -11.94
CA GLU A 208 17.88 22.89 -11.47
C GLU A 208 18.78 23.52 -12.56
N ALA A 209 18.59 23.11 -13.82
CA ALA A 209 19.35 23.65 -14.96
C ALA A 209 18.93 25.09 -15.35
N SER A 210 17.68 25.48 -15.10
CA SER A 210 17.15 26.82 -15.42
C SER A 210 17.40 27.86 -14.32
N GLY A 211 17.99 27.46 -13.18
CA GLY A 211 18.35 28.38 -12.10
C GLY A 211 17.17 28.86 -11.24
N GLU A 212 15.96 28.35 -11.45
CA GLU A 212 14.80 28.59 -10.58
C GLU A 212 14.91 27.76 -9.30
N LYS A 213 15.74 28.21 -8.36
CA LYS A 213 15.69 27.71 -6.98
C LYS A 213 14.48 28.35 -6.27
N LYS A 214 13.44 27.54 -6.05
CA LYS A 214 12.42 27.83 -5.03
C LYS A 214 12.92 27.42 -3.65
#